data_AF-A0A7C3H1H2-F1
#
_entry.id   AF-A0A7C3H1H2-F1
#
_cell.length_a   1.000
_cell.length_b   1.000
_cell.length_c   1.000
_cell.angle_alpha   90.00
_cell.angle_beta   90.00
_cell.angle_gamma   90.00
#
_symmetry.space_group_name_H-M   'P 1'
#
loop_
_entity.id
_entity.type
_entity.pdbx_description
1 polymer ?
#
loop_
_entity_poly.entity_id
_entity_poly.type
_entity_poly.pdbx_seq_one_letter_code
_entity_poly.pdbx_strand_id
1 'polypeptide(L)' 'MKKTFSLLLAATILLGGLLPAIADEDSKPFAEQRIVLQISDPIPMKQTLVLNVANNLIKHYGVDKVDVEIV' A
#
# COMPACT_ATOMS: atom_id res chain seq x y z
N MET A 1 30.46 0.01 -34.94
CA MET A 1 29.58 0.88 -34.10
C MET A 1 28.22 0.25 -33.77
N LYS A 2 27.54 -0.43 -34.71
CA LYS A 2 26.22 -1.04 -34.43
C LYS A 2 26.26 -2.23 -33.43
N LYS A 3 27.30 -3.07 -33.49
CA LYS A 3 27.48 -4.23 -32.58
C LYS A 3 27.82 -3.82 -31.15
N THR A 4 28.61 -2.77 -30.97
CA THR A 4 28.95 -2.23 -29.63
C THR A 4 27.75 -1.56 -28.98
N PHE A 5 26.90 -0.89 -29.77
CA PHE A 5 25.63 -0.34 -29.31
C PHE A 5 24.63 -1.43 -28.89
N SER A 6 24.55 -2.52 -29.66
CA SER A 6 23.72 -3.69 -29.33
C SER A 6 24.19 -4.41 -28.05
N LEU A 7 25.51 -4.45 -27.82
CA LEU A 7 26.08 -5.08 -26.62
C LEU A 7 25.84 -4.22 -25.36
N LEU A 8 25.92 -2.89 -25.50
CA LEU A 8 25.56 -1.97 -24.42
C LEU A 8 24.08 -2.09 -24.05
N LEU A 9 23.20 -2.14 -25.04
CA LEU A 9 21.76 -2.26 -24.83
C LEU A 9 21.38 -3.59 -24.14
N ALA A 10 22.03 -4.69 -24.53
CA ALA A 10 21.86 -5.98 -23.87
C ALA A 10 22.35 -5.96 -22.41
N ALA A 11 23.47 -5.27 -22.14
CA ALA A 11 23.99 -5.12 -20.78
C ALA A 11 23.06 -4.28 -19.88
N THR A 12 22.39 -3.26 -20.42
CA THR A 12 21.44 -2.44 -19.65
C THR A 12 20.17 -3.20 -19.28
N ILE A 13 19.67 -4.08 -20.17
CA ILE A 13 18.50 -4.92 -19.90
C ILE A 13 18.81 -5.97 -18.82
N LEU A 14 20.01 -6.56 -18.86
CA LEU A 14 20.46 -7.54 -17.87
C LEU A 14 20.64 -6.90 -16.47
N LEU A 15 21.03 -5.63 -16.39
CA LEU A 15 21.17 -4.91 -15.13
C LEU A 15 19.83 -4.42 -14.56
N GLY A 16 18.87 -4.07 -15.43
CA GLY A 16 17.54 -3.59 -15.02
C GLY A 16 16.64 -4.66 -14.38
N GLY A 17 16.85 -5.94 -14.69
CA GLY A 17 16.07 -7.06 -14.12
C GLY A 17 16.50 -7.51 -12.72
N LEU A 18 17.58 -6.96 -12.18
CA LEU A 18 18.12 -7.29 -10.85
C LEU A 18 17.68 -6.32 -9.76
N LEU A 19 16.90 -5.29 -10.09
CA LEU A 19 16.33 -4.40 -9.08
C LEU A 19 15.28 -5.19 -8.30
N PRO A 20 15.44 -5.37 -6.97
CA PRO A 20 14.39 -5.96 -6.17
C PRO A 20 13.13 -5.11 -6.34
N ALA A 21 11.99 -5.77 -6.57
CA ALA A 21 10.71 -5.09 -6.53
C ALA A 21 10.59 -4.42 -5.16
N ILE A 22 10.42 -3.10 -5.15
CA ILE A 22 10.12 -2.37 -3.92
C ILE A 22 8.70 -2.80 -3.55
N ALA A 23 8.60 -3.77 -2.66
CA ALA A 23 7.34 -4.11 -2.02
C ALA A 23 7.00 -2.93 -1.11
N ASP A 24 5.87 -2.28 -1.37
CA ASP A 24 5.33 -1.25 -0.51
C ASP A 24 4.84 -1.95 0.77
N GLU A 25 5.61 -1.87 1.86
CA GLU A 25 5.30 -2.56 3.13
C GLU A 25 3.94 -2.14 3.72
N ASP A 26 3.47 -0.94 3.39
CA ASP A 26 2.18 -0.42 3.83
C ASP A 26 1.03 -0.85 2.90
N SER A 27 1.34 -1.34 1.70
CA SER A 27 0.32 -1.90 0.84
C SER A 27 -0.18 -3.21 1.46
N LYS A 28 -1.50 -3.31 1.65
CA LYS A 28 -2.18 -4.58 1.94
C LYS A 28 -2.63 -5.21 0.62
N PRO A 29 -1.76 -5.94 -0.11
CA PRO A 29 -2.07 -6.44 -1.45
C PRO A 29 -3.22 -7.45 -1.48
N PHE A 30 -3.61 -7.97 -0.31
CA PHE A 30 -4.69 -8.94 -0.15
C PHE A 30 -5.98 -8.33 0.42
N ALA A 31 -5.99 -7.02 0.71
CA ALA A 31 -7.21 -6.36 1.15
C ALA A 31 -8.24 -6.35 0.02
N GLU A 32 -9.38 -6.95 0.28
CA GLU A 32 -10.51 -6.98 -0.64
C GLU A 32 -11.24 -5.62 -0.65
N GLN A 33 -11.20 -4.92 0.49
CA GLN A 33 -11.86 -3.62 0.70
C GLN A 33 -10.86 -2.57 1.19
N ARG A 34 -10.95 -1.35 0.65
CA ARG A 34 -10.27 -0.16 1.21
C ARG A 34 -11.30 0.84 1.70
N ILE A 35 -11.19 1.24 2.96
CA ILE A 35 -12.12 2.16 3.62
C ILE A 35 -11.33 3.30 4.24
N VAL A 36 -11.66 4.54 3.85
CA VAL A 36 -11.10 5.76 4.44
C VAL A 36 -12.12 6.34 5.41
N LEU A 37 -11.71 6.55 6.66
CA LEU A 37 -12.52 7.12 7.72
C LEU A 37 -12.03 8.53 8.04
N GLN A 38 -12.90 9.52 7.89
CA GLN A 38 -12.62 10.91 8.22
C GLN A 38 -13.59 11.37 9.32
N ILE A 39 -13.10 12.17 10.26
CA ILE A 39 -13.93 12.83 11.25
C ILE A 39 -13.57 14.31 11.37
N SER A 40 -14.54 15.17 11.10
CA SER A 40 -14.38 16.62 11.12
C SER A 40 -14.70 17.27 12.47
N ASP A 41 -14.83 16.48 13.54
CA ASP A 41 -15.18 16.99 14.88
C ASP A 41 -13.90 17.38 15.65
N PRO A 42 -13.74 18.64 16.10
CA PRO A 42 -12.52 19.09 16.75
C PRO A 42 -12.35 18.55 18.18
N ILE A 43 -13.37 17.91 18.77
CA ILE A 43 -13.32 17.42 20.15
C ILE A 43 -12.48 16.13 20.21
N PRO A 44 -11.34 16.10 20.93
CA PRO A 44 -10.44 14.94 20.94
C PRO A 44 -11.10 13.63 21.41
N MET A 45 -12.05 13.71 22.35
CA MET A 45 -12.75 12.53 22.84
C MET A 45 -13.62 11.87 21.76
N LYS A 46 -14.16 12.66 20.82
CA LYS A 46 -14.98 12.13 19.72
C LYS A 46 -14.12 11.56 18.61
N GLN A 47 -12.88 12.02 18.45
CA GLN A 47 -11.89 11.45 17.53
C GLN A 47 -11.66 9.96 17.83
N THR A 48 -11.70 9.53 19.10
CA THR A 48 -11.58 8.11 19.48
C THR A 48 -12.71 7.23 18.92
N LEU A 49 -13.87 7.78 18.58
CA LEU A 49 -14.99 7.00 18.01
C LEU A 49 -14.62 6.39 16.66
N VAL A 50 -13.77 7.04 15.87
CA VAL A 50 -13.31 6.50 14.58
C VAL A 50 -12.52 5.19 14.76
N LEU A 51 -11.83 5.04 15.90
CA LEU A 51 -11.09 3.82 16.24
C LEU A 51 -12.03 2.64 16.51
N ASN A 52 -13.20 2.89 17.12
CA ASN A 52 -14.19 1.85 17.34
C ASN A 52 -14.77 1.34 16.02
N VAL A 53 -15.03 2.25 15.08
CA VAL A 53 -15.51 1.88 13.73
C VAL A 53 -14.43 1.09 12.99
N ALA A 54 -13.18 1.56 12.99
CA ALA A 54 -12.06 0.84 12.39
C ALA A 54 -11.92 -0.58 12.96
N ASN A 55 -11.98 -0.73 14.29
CA ASN A 55 -11.93 -2.02 14.97
C ASN A 55 -13.07 -2.96 14.54
N ASN A 56 -14.28 -2.43 14.37
CA ASN A 56 -15.42 -3.23 13.92
C ASN A 56 -15.27 -3.69 12.47
N LEU A 57 -14.73 -2.84 11.58
CA LEU A 57 -14.44 -3.21 10.20
C LEU A 57 -13.40 -4.33 10.13
N ILE A 58 -12.31 -4.20 10.91
CA ILE A 58 -11.26 -5.22 10.99
C ILE A 58 -11.83 -6.56 11.50
N LYS A 59 -12.71 -6.53 12.51
CA LYS A 59 -13.37 -7.75 13.02
C LYS A 59 -14.34 -8.36 12.01
N HIS A 60 -15.04 -7.54 11.25
CA HIS A 60 -16.02 -8.00 10.28
C HIS A 60 -15.37 -8.64 9.05
N TYR A 61 -14.38 -7.96 8.47
CA TYR A 61 -13.72 -8.43 7.26
C TYR A 61 -12.55 -9.38 7.56
N GLY A 62 -11.86 -9.21 8.69
CA GLY A 62 -10.57 -9.83 8.98
C GLY A 62 -9.41 -8.90 8.65
N VAL A 63 -8.34 -8.97 9.45
CA VAL A 63 -7.20 -8.02 9.42
C VAL A 63 -6.50 -7.93 8.06
N ASP A 64 -6.44 -9.04 7.33
CA ASP A 64 -5.79 -9.13 6.02
C ASP A 64 -6.70 -8.72 4.86
N LYS A 65 -8.02 -8.63 5.11
CA LYS A 65 -9.05 -8.45 4.07
C LYS A 65 -9.57 -7.02 3.96
N VAL A 66 -9.25 -6.16 4.94
CA VAL A 66 -9.63 -4.76 4.91
C VAL A 66 -8.43 -3.87 5.19
N ASP A 67 -8.29 -2.88 4.33
CA ASP A 67 -7.39 -1.75 4.52
C ASP A 67 -8.19 -0.56 5.05
N VAL A 68 -7.83 -0.07 6.23
CA VAL A 68 -8.53 1.02 6.91
C VAL A 68 -7.55 2.16 7.12
N GLU A 69 -7.86 3.30 6.51
CA GLU A 69 -7.10 4.54 6.66
C GLU A 69 -7.93 5.53 7.47
N ILE A 70 -7.29 6.26 8.39
CA ILE A 70 -7.93 7.31 9.18
C ILE A 70 -7.26 8.63 8.82
N VAL A 71 -8.04 9.61 8.37
CA VAL A 71 -7.59 10.91 7.85
C VAL A 71 -8.13 12.10 8.65
#